data_AF-A0AAD5PKS5-F1
#
_entry.id   AF-A0AAD5PKS5-F1
#
_cell.length_a   1.000
_cell.length_b   1.000
_cell.length_c   1.000
_cell.angle_alpha   90.00
_cell.angle_beta   90.00
_cell.angle_gamma   90.00
#
_symmetry.space_group_name_H-M   'P 1'
#
loop_
_entity.id
_entity.type
_entity.pdbx_description
1 polymer ?
#
loop_
_entity_poly.entity_id
_entity_poly.type
_entity_poly.pdbx_seq_one_letter_code
_entity_poly.pdbx_strand_id
1 'polypeptide(L)'
;MGVPKSEVPLRSKPGFCYIYQWQESTKKEDWRQWSKQFKKSAYTHPTYEKKVLVLYEGDVSVVNDFCHGNATSKAKTEKAFHSTRPSLLKELKLTEGLGHPIKVYSDFVNKAPSSLARQEIDAPRDVKQVRNAQQVVRDRKRLSRDPICDLTELYYKTDFISDLLLFPTFICLCYHKPVMENFQNLIDRSDLPAMWLSYDTTFKMGDFYLSILAYRDTQFEQRPVTPLMHMLHERKWESSHDFFFKRFTEIVPQMTAVKKMAIATDEETAIVNSVKRYLPTVHWVRLLDSLLEKYENKAGILEHKHTAGKFLLYFKQHIYDDVRNMGAWALRRYGLELATTNSSESLNASLKRFVNWREMRHDEMVFALLDISDMHFARIRRGQFGVGDDNILSPHLRHLFDINNPGVEVPKKISSDDILERIKNAMENTTSAKFEVATQHTMDVRSSLRM
;
A
#
# COMPACT_ATOMS: atom_id res chain seq x y z
N MET A 1 23.76 42.72 30.01
CA MET A 1 23.96 41.31 30.41
C MET A 1 22.68 40.57 30.08
N GLY A 2 22.74 39.60 29.16
CA GLY A 2 21.58 38.80 28.79
C GLY A 2 22.00 37.34 28.67
N VAL A 3 21.46 36.51 29.56
CA VAL A 3 21.43 35.04 29.50
C VAL A 3 20.04 34.63 30.08
N PRO A 4 19.52 33.40 29.90
CA PRO A 4 18.79 32.92 28.73
C PRO A 4 17.46 32.18 29.07
N LYS A 5 16.71 31.81 28.02
CA LYS A 5 15.88 30.60 27.78
C LYS A 5 14.85 30.07 28.83
N SER A 6 13.85 29.39 28.24
CA SER A 6 12.95 28.33 28.78
C SER A 6 11.56 28.85 29.25
N GLU A 7 10.41 28.20 29.08
CA GLU A 7 10.07 26.84 28.64
C GLU A 7 8.53 26.71 28.47
N VAL A 8 8.09 25.74 27.64
CA VAL A 8 6.81 24.99 27.62
C VAL A 8 5.45 25.71 27.41
N PRO A 9 4.64 25.30 26.41
CA PRO A 9 3.20 25.60 26.40
C PRO A 9 2.43 24.61 27.29
N LEU A 10 1.81 25.11 28.35
CA LEU A 10 0.81 24.39 29.14
C LEU A 10 -0.45 24.11 28.29
N ARG A 11 -0.94 22.86 28.30
CA ARG A 11 -2.25 22.49 27.75
C ARG A 11 -3.37 23.24 28.47
N SER A 12 -4.40 23.62 27.70
CA SER A 12 -5.58 24.39 28.10
C SER A 12 -6.55 23.64 29.04
N LYS A 13 -7.17 24.36 29.98
CA LYS A 13 -8.39 23.93 30.69
C LYS A 13 -9.65 24.24 29.85
N PRO A 14 -10.73 23.43 29.93
CA PRO A 14 -11.95 23.63 29.17
C PRO A 14 -12.77 24.82 29.72
N GLY A 15 -13.26 25.71 28.84
CA GLY A 15 -14.21 26.76 29.22
C GLY A 15 -14.03 28.16 28.62
N PHE A 16 -13.25 28.37 27.55
CA PHE A 16 -13.11 29.70 26.93
C PHE A 16 -13.76 29.77 25.55
N CYS A 17 -14.62 30.78 25.36
CA CYS A 17 -15.08 31.27 24.07
C CYS A 17 -14.01 32.23 23.51
N TYR A 18 -13.51 31.98 22.31
CA TYR A 18 -12.68 32.94 21.60
C TYR A 18 -13.59 33.86 20.78
N ILE A 19 -13.73 35.11 21.21
CA ILE A 19 -14.05 36.20 20.29
C ILE A 19 -12.73 36.54 19.60
N TYR A 20 -12.60 36.19 18.32
CA TYR A 20 -11.52 36.71 17.49
C TYR A 20 -11.77 38.20 17.28
N GLN A 21 -11.19 39.03 18.14
CA GLN A 21 -10.96 40.42 17.80
C GLN A 21 -9.72 40.43 16.91
N TRP A 22 -9.91 40.67 15.61
CA TRP A 22 -8.81 41.03 14.72
C TRP A 22 -8.18 42.31 15.30
N GLN A 23 -7.10 42.18 16.07
CA GLN A 23 -6.12 43.24 16.09
C GLN A 23 -5.56 43.27 14.67
N GLU A 24 -5.69 44.42 13.99
CA GLU A 24 -4.96 44.70 12.77
C GLU A 24 -3.49 44.38 13.05
N SER A 25 -3.09 43.16 12.67
CA SER A 25 -1.70 42.79 12.72
C SER A 25 -1.01 43.80 11.83
N THR A 26 -0.05 44.50 12.43
CA THR A 26 0.99 45.25 11.75
C THR A 26 1.21 44.62 10.38
N LYS A 27 0.74 45.29 9.32
CA LYS A 27 1.09 44.93 7.96
C LYS A 27 2.60 44.76 8.00
N LYS A 28 3.10 43.55 7.79
CA LYS A 28 4.51 43.37 7.42
C LYS A 28 4.70 44.34 6.26
N GLU A 29 5.44 45.41 6.50
CA GLU A 29 5.85 46.30 5.44
C GLU A 29 6.43 45.41 4.35
N ASP A 30 5.84 45.49 3.16
CA ASP A 30 6.37 44.83 2.00
C ASP A 30 7.69 45.54 1.70
N TRP A 31 8.79 45.03 2.26
CA TRP A 31 10.14 45.57 2.11
C TRP A 31 10.61 45.55 0.64
N ARG A 32 9.79 45.02 -0.28
CA ARG A 32 10.01 44.99 -1.71
C ARG A 32 9.50 46.28 -2.37
N GLN A 33 10.29 47.34 -2.26
CA GLN A 33 10.13 48.49 -3.14
C GLN A 33 10.70 48.14 -4.53
N TRP A 34 9.81 47.92 -5.50
CA TRP A 34 10.21 47.71 -6.89
C TRP A 34 10.59 49.04 -7.53
N SER A 35 11.85 49.21 -7.93
CA SER A 35 12.31 50.40 -8.62
C SER A 35 11.85 50.41 -10.08
N LYS A 36 11.38 51.57 -10.57
CA LYS A 36 11.12 51.82 -12.00
C LYS A 36 12.36 52.31 -12.76
N GLN A 37 13.53 52.36 -12.11
CA GLN A 37 14.77 52.91 -12.68
C GLN A 37 15.48 51.96 -13.65
N PHE A 38 14.94 50.76 -13.85
CA PHE A 38 15.43 49.81 -14.85
C PHE A 38 14.39 49.57 -15.95
N LYS A 39 14.84 49.66 -17.20
CA LYS A 39 14.11 49.27 -18.39
C LYS A 39 14.65 47.94 -18.91
N LYS A 40 13.76 46.99 -19.18
CA LYS A 40 14.11 45.70 -19.78
C LYS A 40 13.72 45.71 -21.26
N SER A 41 14.69 45.45 -22.13
CA SER A 41 14.52 45.33 -23.58
C SER A 41 14.96 43.93 -24.03
N ALA A 42 14.24 43.31 -24.96
CA ALA A 42 14.56 41.97 -25.47
C ALA A 42 14.67 42.01 -27.00
N TYR A 43 15.74 41.44 -27.53
CA TYR A 43 16.06 41.42 -28.96
C TYR A 43 16.23 39.98 -29.43
N THR A 44 15.58 39.64 -30.54
CA THR A 44 15.74 38.36 -31.24
C THR A 44 16.69 38.55 -32.41
N HIS A 45 17.54 37.56 -32.69
CA HIS A 45 18.47 37.62 -33.83
C HIS A 45 18.01 36.68 -34.95
N PRO A 46 17.88 37.15 -36.21
CA PRO A 46 17.33 36.35 -37.32
C PRO A 46 18.09 35.03 -37.56
N THR A 47 19.42 35.04 -37.40
CA THR A 47 20.30 33.88 -37.60
C THR A 47 20.37 32.92 -36.39
N TYR A 48 19.93 33.37 -35.21
CA TYR A 48 20.00 32.59 -33.98
C TYR A 48 18.61 32.46 -33.36
N GLU A 49 17.73 31.77 -34.08
CA GLU A 49 16.28 31.64 -33.82
C GLU A 49 15.93 31.21 -32.37
N LYS A 50 16.85 30.56 -31.65
CA LYS A 50 16.66 30.09 -30.26
C LYS A 50 17.37 30.92 -29.20
N LYS A 51 17.95 32.07 -29.55
CA LYS A 51 18.65 32.95 -28.62
C LYS A 51 17.96 34.32 -28.58
N VAL A 52 17.73 34.80 -27.36
CA VAL A 52 17.21 36.15 -27.09
C VAL A 52 18.27 36.89 -26.31
N LEU A 53 18.65 38.08 -26.79
CA LEU A 53 19.46 39.01 -26.02
C LEU A 53 18.53 39.85 -25.15
N VAL A 54 18.71 39.80 -23.83
CA VAL A 54 17.95 40.62 -22.88
C VAL A 54 18.89 41.68 -22.33
N LEU A 55 18.54 42.95 -22.54
CA LEU A 55 19.26 44.11 -22.05
C LEU A 55 18.47 44.73 -20.89
N TYR A 56 19.17 45.01 -19.78
CA TYR A 56 18.64 45.80 -18.67
C TYR A 56 19.37 47.13 -18.65
N GLU A 57 18.64 48.23 -18.87
CA GLU A 57 19.17 49.59 -18.92
C GLU A 57 18.71 50.34 -17.66
N GLY A 58 19.63 50.78 -16.82
CA GLY A 58 19.31 51.46 -15.57
C GLY A 58 20.54 51.70 -14.70
N ASP A 59 20.33 52.31 -13.54
CA ASP A 59 21.39 52.63 -12.59
C ASP A 59 21.80 51.38 -11.78
N VAL A 60 22.98 50.82 -12.06
CA VAL A 60 23.49 49.61 -11.39
C VAL A 60 23.62 49.80 -9.88
N SER A 61 23.78 51.03 -9.38
CA SER A 61 23.95 51.30 -7.95
C SER A 61 22.69 51.00 -7.12
N VAL A 62 21.51 50.89 -7.74
CA VAL A 62 20.27 50.54 -7.06
C VAL A 62 19.93 49.05 -7.15
N VAL A 63 20.77 48.24 -7.81
CA VAL A 63 20.59 46.79 -7.91
C VAL A 63 20.93 46.16 -6.57
N ASN A 64 19.94 45.52 -5.95
CA ASN A 64 20.15 44.64 -4.81
C ASN A 64 20.02 43.20 -5.28
N ASP A 65 21.07 42.40 -5.08
CA ASP A 65 21.02 40.97 -5.29
C ASP A 65 20.15 40.33 -4.22
N PHE A 66 18.94 39.89 -4.60
CA PHE A 66 18.04 39.23 -3.68
C PHE A 66 18.31 37.72 -3.63
N CYS A 67 18.35 37.21 -2.41
CA CYS A 67 18.37 35.79 -2.16
C CYS A 67 17.04 35.17 -2.64
N HIS A 68 17.08 34.17 -3.51
CA HIS A 68 15.85 33.55 -3.99
C HIS A 68 15.20 32.69 -2.89
N GLY A 69 14.00 33.08 -2.43
CA GLY A 69 13.18 32.33 -1.46
C GLY A 69 13.53 32.57 0.01
N ASN A 70 13.19 31.63 0.88
CA ASN A 70 13.46 31.70 2.34
C ASN A 70 14.91 31.32 2.71
N ALA A 71 15.88 31.49 1.79
CA ALA A 71 17.26 31.12 2.04
C ALA A 71 17.95 32.16 2.92
N THR A 72 18.14 31.84 4.20
CA THR A 72 18.75 32.73 5.20
C THR A 72 20.24 32.45 5.44
N SER A 73 20.76 31.33 4.95
CA SER A 73 22.16 30.94 5.18
C SER A 73 23.08 31.54 4.12
N LYS A 74 24.19 32.16 4.54
CA LYS A 74 25.22 32.78 3.68
C LYS A 74 25.70 31.89 2.51
N ALA A 75 25.86 30.59 2.77
CA ALA A 75 26.24 29.60 1.76
C ALA A 75 25.21 29.41 0.61
N LYS A 76 23.93 29.76 0.83
CA LYS A 76 22.88 29.68 -0.19
C LYS A 76 22.66 31.00 -0.91
N THR A 77 23.09 32.11 -0.32
CA THR A 77 22.97 33.45 -0.90
C THR A 77 24.13 33.76 -1.84
N GLU A 78 25.30 33.16 -1.60
CA GLU A 78 26.50 33.29 -2.43
C GLU A 78 26.54 32.31 -3.63
N LYS A 79 25.66 31.29 -3.64
CA LYS A 79 25.61 30.31 -4.74
C LYS A 79 24.80 30.89 -5.92
N ALA A 80 25.41 30.88 -7.11
CA ALA A 80 24.74 31.27 -8.35
C ALA A 80 23.44 30.46 -8.55
N PHE A 81 22.32 31.17 -8.70
CA PHE A 81 21.03 30.54 -8.91
C PHE A 81 20.78 30.33 -10.39
N HIS A 82 20.76 29.06 -10.80
CA HIS A 82 20.31 28.66 -12.12
C HIS A 82 18.86 28.18 -12.03
N SER A 83 17.97 28.88 -12.74
CA SER A 83 16.58 28.44 -12.88
C SER A 83 16.54 27.13 -13.65
N THR A 84 15.75 26.18 -13.17
CA THR A 84 15.59 24.91 -13.87
C THR A 84 14.86 25.11 -15.18
N ARG A 85 15.42 24.57 -16.26
CA ARG A 85 14.83 24.68 -17.59
C ARG A 85 13.39 24.14 -17.60
N PRO A 86 12.42 24.86 -18.19
CA PRO A 86 11.02 24.40 -18.25
C PRO A 86 10.84 23.04 -18.94
N SER A 87 11.65 22.73 -19.96
CA SER A 87 11.61 21.42 -20.62
C SER A 87 12.07 20.30 -19.69
N LEU A 88 13.15 20.50 -18.93
CA LEU A 88 13.62 19.55 -17.92
C LEU A 88 12.55 19.32 -16.86
N LEU A 89 11.88 20.38 -16.37
CA LEU A 89 10.75 20.21 -15.45
C LEU A 89 9.59 19.42 -16.05
N LYS A 90 9.31 19.56 -17.35
CA LYS A 90 8.29 18.78 -18.05
C LYS A 90 8.70 17.32 -18.17
N GLU A 91 9.93 17.04 -18.54
CA GLU A 91 10.50 15.68 -18.61
C GLU A 91 10.48 15.00 -17.24
N LEU A 92 10.90 15.70 -16.18
CA LEU A 92 10.84 15.18 -14.81
C LEU A 92 9.40 14.85 -14.37
N LYS A 93 8.40 15.64 -14.78
CA LYS A 93 6.99 15.34 -14.52
C LYS A 93 6.53 14.06 -15.24
N LEU A 94 6.99 13.83 -16.46
CA LEU A 94 6.68 12.63 -17.25
C LEU A 94 7.31 11.35 -16.67
N THR A 95 8.27 11.48 -15.75
CA THR A 95 8.87 10.32 -15.06
C THR A 95 8.04 9.82 -13.88
N GLU A 96 6.95 10.50 -13.53
CA GLU A 96 6.03 10.04 -12.49
C GLU A 96 5.43 8.68 -12.88
N GLY A 97 5.60 7.66 -12.03
CA GLY A 97 5.19 6.28 -12.30
C GLY A 97 6.24 5.40 -13.00
N LEU A 98 7.32 5.97 -13.56
CA LEU A 98 8.36 5.23 -14.29
C LEU A 98 9.55 4.79 -13.44
N GLY A 99 9.79 5.42 -12.27
CA GLY A 99 10.89 5.01 -11.40
C GLY A 99 11.03 5.83 -10.12
N HIS A 100 11.75 5.27 -9.14
CA HIS A 100 12.05 5.92 -7.87
C HIS A 100 12.91 7.19 -8.07
N PRO A 101 12.66 8.29 -7.32
CA PRO A 101 13.34 9.59 -7.54
C PRO A 101 14.87 9.52 -7.62
N ILE A 102 15.49 8.63 -6.83
CA ILE A 102 16.96 8.44 -6.82
C ILE A 102 17.45 7.87 -8.16
N LYS A 103 16.76 6.87 -8.70
CA LYS A 103 17.13 6.25 -9.96
C LYS A 103 16.94 7.23 -11.11
N VAL A 104 15.79 7.90 -11.15
CA VAL A 104 15.50 8.95 -12.13
C VAL A 104 16.55 10.07 -12.06
N TYR A 105 16.89 10.54 -10.87
CA TYR A 105 17.95 11.53 -10.69
C TYR A 105 19.28 11.05 -11.28
N SER A 106 19.71 9.83 -10.94
CA SER A 106 20.95 9.27 -11.46
C SER A 106 20.95 9.15 -12.99
N ASP A 107 19.83 8.70 -13.58
CA ASP A 107 19.69 8.56 -15.02
C ASP A 107 19.83 9.90 -15.75
N PHE A 108 19.22 10.96 -15.20
CA PHE A 108 19.33 12.30 -15.79
C PHE A 108 20.74 12.90 -15.64
N VAL A 109 21.39 12.70 -14.49
CA VAL A 109 22.78 13.16 -14.28
C VAL A 109 23.74 12.43 -15.23
N ASN A 110 23.56 11.12 -15.40
CA ASN A 110 24.40 10.31 -16.31
C ASN A 110 24.20 10.66 -17.79
N LYS A 111 23.01 11.16 -18.17
CA LYS A 111 22.71 11.62 -19.53
C LYS A 111 23.13 13.07 -19.80
N ALA A 112 23.37 13.85 -18.75
CA ALA A 112 23.74 15.26 -18.90
C ALA A 112 25.18 15.39 -19.44
N PRO A 113 25.50 16.49 -20.14
CA PRO A 113 26.86 16.74 -20.60
C PRO A 113 27.88 16.68 -19.46
N SER A 114 29.11 16.24 -19.72
CA SER A 114 30.17 16.14 -18.70
C SER A 114 30.64 17.51 -18.16
N SER A 115 30.28 18.60 -18.84
CA SER A 115 30.60 19.97 -18.42
C SER A 115 29.76 20.37 -17.22
N LEU A 116 30.42 20.71 -16.10
CA LEU A 116 29.76 21.14 -14.86
C LEU A 116 28.79 22.30 -15.07
N ALA A 117 29.18 23.31 -15.85
CA ALA A 117 28.32 24.46 -16.16
C ALA A 117 27.05 24.08 -16.94
N ARG A 118 27.11 23.01 -17.74
CA ARG A 118 25.93 22.48 -18.44
C ARG A 118 25.10 21.57 -17.54
N GLN A 119 25.72 20.79 -16.65
CA GLN A 119 25.00 19.96 -15.67
C GLN A 119 24.14 20.79 -14.73
N GLU A 120 24.61 21.97 -14.30
CA GLU A 120 23.82 22.87 -13.45
C GLU A 120 22.50 23.34 -14.09
N ILE A 121 22.37 23.24 -15.42
CA ILE A 121 21.20 23.68 -16.20
C ILE A 121 20.41 22.49 -16.75
N ASP A 122 21.11 21.48 -17.29
CA ASP A 122 20.54 20.36 -18.04
C ASP A 122 20.25 19.14 -17.15
N ALA A 123 20.78 19.08 -15.92
CA ALA A 123 20.47 18.04 -14.95
C ALA A 123 19.58 18.55 -13.80
N PRO A 124 18.82 17.67 -13.11
CA PRO A 124 18.13 18.03 -11.89
C PRO A 124 19.12 18.45 -10.81
N ARG A 125 18.78 19.45 -10.00
CA ARG A 125 19.67 19.98 -8.95
C ARG A 125 19.89 18.99 -7.80
N ASP A 126 18.85 18.27 -7.46
CA ASP A 126 18.86 17.27 -6.40
C ASP A 126 17.72 16.27 -6.59
N VAL A 127 17.77 15.18 -5.82
CA VAL A 127 16.69 14.17 -5.74
C VAL A 127 15.36 14.81 -5.30
N LYS A 128 15.41 15.87 -4.50
CA LYS A 128 14.21 16.57 -4.00
C LYS A 128 13.45 17.25 -5.13
N GLN A 129 14.14 17.81 -6.13
CA GLN A 129 13.53 18.41 -7.31
C GLN A 129 12.79 17.37 -8.13
N VAL A 130 13.39 16.19 -8.34
CA VAL A 130 12.74 15.07 -9.02
C VAL A 130 11.50 14.64 -8.23
N ARG A 131 11.65 14.42 -6.93
CA ARG A 131 10.53 14.06 -6.02
C ARG A 131 9.40 15.10 -6.09
N ASN A 132 9.72 16.39 -6.05
CA ASN A 132 8.72 17.46 -6.12
C ASN A 132 8.02 17.51 -7.49
N ALA A 133 8.75 17.34 -8.59
CA ALA A 133 8.18 17.33 -9.94
C ALA A 133 7.19 16.17 -10.11
N GLN A 134 7.57 14.97 -9.66
CA GLN A 134 6.69 13.80 -9.62
C GLN A 134 5.51 14.03 -8.65
N GLN A 135 5.74 14.62 -7.48
CA GLN A 135 4.69 14.95 -6.51
C GLN A 135 3.62 15.86 -7.11
N VAL A 136 4.00 16.90 -7.85
CA VAL A 136 3.03 17.82 -8.48
C VAL A 136 2.11 17.09 -9.46
N VAL A 137 2.61 16.09 -10.18
CA VAL A 137 1.77 15.26 -11.06
C VAL A 137 0.85 14.37 -10.25
N ARG A 138 1.37 13.71 -9.21
CA ARG A 138 0.55 12.91 -8.28
C ARG A 138 -0.56 13.74 -7.66
N ASP A 139 -0.24 14.93 -7.18
CA ASP A 139 -1.19 15.84 -6.53
C ASP A 139 -2.35 16.25 -7.44
N ARG A 140 -2.11 16.34 -8.76
CA ARG A 140 -3.15 16.64 -9.75
C ARG A 140 -4.09 15.46 -10.01
N LYS A 141 -3.58 14.22 -9.86
CA LYS A 141 -4.35 12.97 -10.03
C LYS A 141 -5.26 12.67 -8.82
N ARG A 142 -5.07 13.38 -7.71
CA ARG A 142 -5.84 13.16 -6.47
C ARG A 142 -7.33 13.47 -6.65
N LEU A 143 -8.18 12.65 -6.01
CA LEU A 143 -9.60 12.93 -5.81
C LEU A 143 -9.75 14.12 -4.87
N SER A 144 -9.14 14.04 -3.68
CA SER A 144 -8.95 15.17 -2.78
C SER A 144 -7.55 15.21 -2.15
N ARG A 145 -7.25 16.31 -1.45
CA ARG A 145 -6.02 16.44 -0.66
C ARG A 145 -6.08 15.68 0.66
N ASP A 146 -7.24 15.15 1.03
CA ASP A 146 -7.48 14.49 2.32
C ASP A 146 -7.78 13.00 2.12
N PRO A 147 -6.84 12.10 2.45
CA PRO A 147 -7.04 10.66 2.31
C PRO A 147 -8.16 10.10 3.18
N ILE A 148 -8.49 10.75 4.29
CA ILE A 148 -9.59 10.31 5.16
C ILE A 148 -10.92 10.63 4.47
N CYS A 149 -11.06 11.80 3.85
CA CYS A 149 -12.27 12.13 3.08
C CYS A 149 -12.46 11.15 1.92
N ASP A 150 -11.40 10.87 1.16
CA ASP A 150 -11.46 9.95 0.02
C ASP A 150 -11.86 8.52 0.46
N LEU A 151 -11.29 8.01 1.56
CA LEU A 151 -11.68 6.73 2.16
C LEU A 151 -13.12 6.72 2.67
N THR A 152 -13.56 7.81 3.30
CA THR A 152 -14.93 7.92 3.82
C THR A 152 -15.92 7.88 2.66
N GLU A 153 -15.61 8.56 1.56
CA GLU A 153 -16.44 8.53 0.35
C GLU A 153 -16.48 7.12 -0.26
N LEU A 154 -15.33 6.42 -0.30
CA LEU A 154 -15.26 5.03 -0.74
C LEU A 154 -16.08 4.10 0.14
N TYR A 155 -16.06 4.31 1.45
CA TYR A 155 -16.84 3.54 2.41
C TYR A 155 -18.34 3.66 2.16
N TYR A 156 -18.83 4.85 1.80
CA TYR A 156 -20.25 5.05 1.46
C TYR A 156 -20.62 4.59 0.05
N LYS A 157 -19.67 4.60 -0.89
CA LYS A 157 -19.92 4.27 -2.31
C LYS A 157 -19.72 2.79 -2.65
N THR A 158 -18.94 2.08 -1.87
CA THR A 158 -18.55 0.70 -2.15
C THR A 158 -18.89 -0.20 -0.97
N ASP A 159 -19.30 -1.42 -1.28
CA ASP A 159 -19.53 -2.47 -0.30
C ASP A 159 -18.25 -3.23 0.10
N PHE A 160 -17.10 -2.79 -0.42
CA PHE A 160 -15.81 -3.45 -0.22
C PHE A 160 -15.19 -3.09 1.14
N ILE A 161 -15.32 -1.83 1.57
CA ILE A 161 -14.88 -1.41 2.91
C ILE A 161 -15.99 -1.79 3.90
N SER A 162 -15.68 -2.68 4.83
CA SER A 162 -16.66 -3.13 5.83
C SER A 162 -16.69 -2.23 7.05
N ASP A 163 -15.52 -1.77 7.50
CA ASP A 163 -15.36 -1.00 8.72
C ASP A 163 -14.25 0.03 8.54
N LEU A 164 -14.53 1.27 8.92
CA LEU A 164 -13.58 2.38 8.89
C LEU A 164 -13.53 3.04 10.27
N LEU A 165 -12.50 2.72 11.05
CA LEU A 165 -12.21 3.35 12.33
C LEU A 165 -11.11 4.39 12.13
N LEU A 166 -11.40 5.64 12.48
CA LEU A 166 -10.43 6.75 12.36
C LEU A 166 -9.77 7.09 13.71
N PHE A 167 -10.41 6.73 14.83
CA PHE A 167 -9.96 7.03 16.19
C PHE A 167 -10.39 5.89 17.14
N PRO A 168 -9.56 5.49 18.13
CA PRO A 168 -8.28 6.05 18.55
C PRO A 168 -7.07 5.66 17.68
N THR A 169 -7.24 4.67 16.81
CA THR A 169 -6.24 4.25 15.83
C THR A 169 -6.92 4.01 14.50
N PHE A 170 -6.25 4.34 13.40
CA PHE A 170 -6.78 4.08 12.08
C PHE A 170 -6.81 2.57 11.79
N ILE A 171 -7.99 2.05 11.46
CA ILE A 171 -8.22 0.68 10.97
C ILE A 171 -9.24 0.76 9.82
N CYS A 172 -8.88 0.21 8.66
CA CYS A 172 -9.78 0.04 7.53
C CYS A 172 -9.85 -1.44 7.16
N LEU A 173 -11.00 -2.06 7.40
CA LEU A 173 -11.26 -3.46 7.04
C LEU A 173 -11.93 -3.52 5.67
N CYS A 174 -11.40 -4.37 4.79
CA CYS A 174 -11.92 -4.53 3.45
C CYS A 174 -12.07 -6.01 3.08
N TYR A 175 -13.18 -6.40 2.47
CA TYR A 175 -13.33 -7.73 1.87
C TYR A 175 -14.30 -7.68 0.68
N HIS A 176 -14.08 -8.59 -0.26
CA HIS A 176 -14.94 -8.72 -1.42
C HIS A 176 -16.06 -9.73 -1.13
N LYS A 177 -17.31 -9.25 -1.05
CA LYS A 177 -18.48 -10.06 -0.65
C LYS A 177 -18.60 -11.39 -1.42
N PRO A 178 -18.53 -11.43 -2.76
CA PRO A 178 -18.56 -12.70 -3.51
C PRO A 178 -17.44 -13.69 -3.17
N VAL A 179 -16.24 -13.20 -2.82
CA VAL A 179 -15.14 -14.08 -2.40
C VAL A 179 -15.41 -14.63 -1.00
N MET A 180 -15.94 -13.79 -0.10
CA MET A 180 -16.33 -14.20 1.25
C MET A 180 -17.48 -15.22 1.23
N GLU A 181 -18.46 -15.05 0.34
CA GLU A 181 -19.55 -16.01 0.14
C GLU A 181 -19.04 -17.34 -0.42
N ASN A 182 -18.14 -17.31 -1.40
CA ASN A 182 -17.50 -18.51 -1.91
C ASN A 182 -16.76 -19.26 -0.80
N PHE A 183 -15.97 -18.55 0.02
CA PHE A 183 -15.27 -19.13 1.17
C PHE A 183 -16.23 -19.78 2.17
N GLN A 184 -17.33 -19.11 2.53
CA GLN A 184 -18.36 -19.66 3.41
C GLN A 184 -18.93 -20.97 2.91
N ASN A 185 -19.15 -21.10 1.60
CA ASN A 185 -19.64 -22.31 0.97
C ASN A 185 -18.64 -23.48 1.00
N LEU A 186 -17.38 -23.25 1.40
CA LEU A 186 -16.36 -24.30 1.53
C LEU A 186 -16.23 -24.85 2.96
N ILE A 187 -16.73 -24.12 3.96
CA ILE A 187 -16.51 -24.45 5.36
C ILE A 187 -17.16 -25.78 5.70
N ASP A 188 -16.38 -26.68 6.31
CA ASP A 188 -16.79 -28.01 6.78
C ASP A 188 -17.49 -28.91 5.72
N ARG A 189 -17.28 -28.64 4.43
CA ARG A 189 -17.71 -29.55 3.36
C ARG A 189 -17.06 -30.92 3.50
N SER A 190 -17.88 -31.97 3.47
CA SER A 190 -17.43 -33.34 3.68
C SER A 190 -16.72 -33.93 2.47
N ASP A 191 -17.02 -33.43 1.28
CA ASP A 191 -16.48 -33.84 -0.01
C ASP A 191 -15.17 -33.13 -0.37
N LEU A 192 -14.77 -32.11 0.41
CA LEU A 192 -13.54 -31.35 0.20
C LEU A 192 -12.47 -31.64 1.27
N PRO A 193 -11.18 -31.47 0.92
CA PRO A 193 -10.09 -31.45 1.89
C PRO A 193 -10.27 -30.36 2.96
N ALA A 194 -9.54 -30.49 4.08
CA ALA A 194 -9.50 -29.47 5.12
C ALA A 194 -8.98 -28.14 4.57
N MET A 195 -9.58 -27.05 5.02
CA MET A 195 -9.21 -25.71 4.57
C MET A 195 -7.98 -25.18 5.31
N TRP A 196 -7.26 -24.31 4.61
CA TRP A 196 -6.04 -23.70 5.08
C TRP A 196 -6.12 -22.18 4.97
N LEU A 197 -5.92 -21.51 6.10
CA LEU A 197 -5.81 -20.07 6.20
C LEU A 197 -4.35 -19.66 6.39
N SER A 198 -4.00 -18.50 5.85
CA SER A 198 -2.75 -17.81 6.16
C SER A 198 -3.06 -16.37 6.50
N TYR A 199 -2.51 -15.90 7.61
CA TYR A 199 -2.59 -14.51 8.03
C TYR A 199 -1.19 -13.95 8.19
N ASP A 200 -0.90 -12.86 7.48
CA ASP A 200 0.41 -12.22 7.48
C ASP A 200 0.25 -10.69 7.51
N THR A 201 1.18 -10.01 8.19
CA THR A 201 1.26 -8.55 8.17
C THR A 201 2.37 -8.13 7.23
N THR A 202 1.99 -7.71 6.02
CA THR A 202 2.91 -7.19 5.00
C THR A 202 3.70 -5.97 5.51
N PHE A 203 4.87 -5.75 4.91
CA PHE A 203 5.76 -4.60 5.11
C PHE A 203 5.02 -3.26 5.21
N LYS A 204 5.56 -2.34 6.01
CA LYS A 204 5.08 -0.96 6.13
C LYS A 204 5.03 -0.28 4.74
N MET A 205 3.83 0.01 4.25
CA MET A 205 3.57 0.63 2.95
C MET A 205 3.31 2.12 3.17
N GLY A 206 4.38 2.89 3.40
CA GLY A 206 4.26 4.29 3.79
C GLY A 206 3.99 4.44 5.29
N ASP A 207 2.86 5.01 5.67
CA ASP A 207 2.52 5.30 7.07
C ASP A 207 1.64 4.24 7.76
N PHE A 208 1.28 3.17 7.04
CA PHE A 208 0.43 2.09 7.56
C PHE A 208 1.00 0.70 7.24
N TYR A 209 0.47 -0.30 7.93
CA TYR A 209 0.64 -1.72 7.70
C TYR A 209 -0.57 -2.28 6.96
N LEU A 210 -0.34 -3.30 6.15
CA LEU A 210 -1.38 -4.08 5.49
C LEU A 210 -1.31 -5.51 6.05
N SER A 211 -2.36 -5.95 6.72
CA SER A 211 -2.53 -7.37 7.08
C SER A 211 -3.52 -8.04 6.16
N ILE A 212 -3.25 -9.30 5.79
CA ILE A 212 -4.06 -10.03 4.82
C ILE A 212 -4.37 -11.42 5.35
N LEU A 213 -5.65 -11.73 5.46
CA LEU A 213 -6.14 -13.10 5.61
C LEU A 213 -6.37 -13.67 4.21
N ALA A 214 -5.74 -14.79 3.91
CA ALA A 214 -5.93 -15.53 2.66
C ALA A 214 -6.27 -16.99 2.96
N TYR A 215 -6.95 -17.65 2.03
CA TYR A 215 -7.27 -19.07 2.10
C TYR A 215 -6.79 -19.81 0.85
N ARG A 216 -6.61 -21.11 0.96
CA ARG A 216 -6.42 -22.00 -0.20
C ARG A 216 -7.76 -22.59 -0.61
N ASP A 217 -8.16 -22.33 -1.85
CA ASP A 217 -9.45 -22.78 -2.36
C ASP A 217 -9.43 -24.28 -2.67
N THR A 218 -10.10 -25.07 -1.84
CA THR A 218 -10.07 -26.53 -1.88
C THR A 218 -10.93 -27.13 -2.99
N GLN A 219 -11.72 -26.33 -3.71
CA GLN A 219 -12.47 -26.81 -4.87
C GLN A 219 -11.56 -27.17 -6.05
N PHE A 220 -10.38 -26.56 -6.12
CA PHE A 220 -9.43 -26.73 -7.22
C PHE A 220 -8.30 -27.68 -6.86
N GLU A 221 -7.80 -28.43 -7.84
CA GLU A 221 -6.69 -29.37 -7.68
C GLU A 221 -5.40 -28.65 -7.26
N GLN A 222 -5.12 -27.48 -7.84
CA GLN A 222 -3.95 -26.64 -7.54
C GLN A 222 -4.03 -25.95 -6.18
N ARG A 223 -5.24 -25.85 -5.59
CA ARG A 223 -5.52 -25.12 -4.34
C ARG A 223 -4.95 -23.70 -4.34
N PRO A 224 -5.41 -22.82 -5.25
CA PRO A 224 -4.88 -21.47 -5.41
C PRO A 224 -5.10 -20.66 -4.13
N VAL A 225 -4.19 -19.73 -3.87
CA VAL A 225 -4.27 -18.80 -2.74
C VAL A 225 -5.14 -17.62 -3.14
N THR A 226 -6.15 -17.34 -2.32
CA THR A 226 -7.12 -16.27 -2.54
C THR A 226 -7.16 -15.36 -1.32
N PRO A 227 -6.94 -14.04 -1.48
CA PRO A 227 -7.14 -13.08 -0.40
C PRO A 227 -8.62 -13.01 -0.01
N LEU A 228 -8.90 -13.16 1.28
CA LEU A 228 -10.23 -13.22 1.85
C LEU A 228 -10.64 -11.88 2.46
N MET A 229 -9.76 -11.29 3.25
CA MET A 229 -10.02 -10.06 4.00
C MET A 229 -8.71 -9.31 4.27
N HIS A 230 -8.77 -7.98 4.21
CA HIS A 230 -7.62 -7.08 4.32
C HIS A 230 -7.84 -6.10 5.47
N MET A 231 -6.75 -5.69 6.11
CA MET A 231 -6.75 -4.64 7.12
C MET A 231 -5.62 -3.66 6.86
N LEU A 232 -5.96 -2.38 6.69
CA LEU A 232 -5.01 -1.28 6.78
C LEU A 232 -5.00 -0.77 8.22
N HIS A 233 -3.83 -0.63 8.83
CA HIS A 233 -3.71 -0.20 10.22
C HIS A 233 -2.38 0.51 10.51
N GLU A 234 -2.37 1.49 11.40
CA GLU A 234 -1.15 2.26 11.71
C GLU A 234 -0.14 1.49 12.57
N ARG A 235 -0.63 0.58 13.41
CA ARG A 235 0.17 -0.11 14.43
C ARG A 235 -0.18 -1.58 14.51
N LYS A 236 0.85 -2.41 14.73
CA LYS A 236 0.74 -3.85 14.96
C LYS A 236 0.33 -4.18 16.41
N TRP A 237 -0.75 -3.55 16.87
CA TRP A 237 -1.26 -3.78 18.22
C TRP A 237 -2.15 -5.02 18.26
N GLU A 238 -2.10 -5.75 19.37
CA GLU A 238 -3.02 -6.89 19.61
C GLU A 238 -4.48 -6.45 19.46
N SER A 239 -4.84 -5.24 19.91
CA SER A 239 -6.19 -4.70 19.75
C SER A 239 -6.64 -4.56 18.30
N SER A 240 -5.72 -4.28 17.36
CA SER A 240 -6.02 -4.21 15.93
C SER A 240 -6.35 -5.59 15.37
N HIS A 241 -5.55 -6.60 15.73
CA HIS A 241 -5.77 -7.99 15.33
C HIS A 241 -7.00 -8.60 16.02
N ASP A 242 -7.27 -8.21 17.26
CA ASP A 242 -8.50 -8.58 17.97
C ASP A 242 -9.74 -8.04 17.26
N PHE A 243 -9.71 -6.77 16.86
CA PHE A 243 -10.79 -6.17 16.08
C PHE A 243 -10.99 -6.90 14.75
N PHE A 244 -9.89 -7.21 14.05
CA PHE A 244 -9.92 -7.98 12.81
C PHE A 244 -10.61 -9.33 12.98
N PHE A 245 -10.11 -10.19 13.88
CA PHE A 245 -10.63 -11.54 14.03
C PHE A 245 -12.02 -11.59 14.65
N LYS A 246 -12.34 -10.66 15.57
CA LYS A 246 -13.70 -10.48 16.04
C LYS A 246 -14.64 -10.21 14.87
N ARG A 247 -14.31 -9.22 14.04
CA ARG A 247 -15.15 -8.86 12.90
C ARG A 247 -15.25 -9.98 11.87
N PHE A 248 -14.16 -10.69 11.61
CA PHE A 248 -14.16 -11.86 10.76
C PHE A 248 -15.12 -12.95 11.28
N THR A 249 -15.15 -13.22 12.59
CA THR A 249 -16.11 -14.18 13.16
C THR A 249 -17.55 -13.67 13.19
N GLU A 250 -17.78 -12.35 13.20
CA GLU A 250 -19.13 -11.79 13.02
C GLU A 250 -19.62 -11.97 11.58
N ILE A 251 -18.73 -11.83 10.59
CA ILE A 251 -19.02 -12.03 9.16
C ILE A 251 -19.18 -13.53 8.85
N VAL A 252 -18.35 -14.37 9.48
CA VAL A 252 -18.35 -15.83 9.28
C VAL A 252 -18.49 -16.56 10.63
N PRO A 253 -19.71 -16.62 11.21
CA PRO A 253 -19.93 -17.21 12.54
C PRO A 253 -19.53 -18.69 12.64
N GLN A 254 -19.60 -19.41 11.52
CA GLN A 254 -19.23 -20.84 11.40
C GLN A 254 -17.78 -21.11 11.82
N MET A 255 -16.90 -20.12 11.72
CA MET A 255 -15.49 -20.22 12.09
C MET A 255 -15.26 -20.55 13.57
N THR A 256 -16.20 -20.22 14.45
CA THR A 256 -16.08 -20.49 15.90
C THR A 256 -16.25 -21.97 16.26
N ALA A 257 -16.84 -22.76 15.36
CA ALA A 257 -17.15 -24.18 15.57
C ALA A 257 -16.56 -25.08 14.48
N VAL A 258 -15.70 -24.54 13.62
CA VAL A 258 -15.14 -25.28 12.47
C VAL A 258 -14.31 -26.48 12.93
N LYS A 259 -14.47 -27.61 12.24
CA LYS A 259 -13.84 -28.88 12.63
C LYS A 259 -12.56 -29.16 11.86
N LYS A 260 -12.54 -28.79 10.58
CA LYS A 260 -11.46 -29.16 9.64
C LYS A 260 -10.77 -27.94 9.05
N MET A 261 -10.08 -27.18 9.90
CA MET A 261 -9.34 -26.02 9.45
C MET A 261 -8.06 -25.79 10.26
N ALA A 262 -7.04 -25.29 9.56
CA ALA A 262 -5.83 -24.78 10.17
C ALA A 262 -5.50 -23.38 9.66
N ILE A 263 -4.79 -22.61 10.48
CA ILE A 263 -4.32 -21.26 10.16
C ILE A 263 -2.82 -21.16 10.42
N ALA A 264 -2.09 -20.60 9.47
CA ALA A 264 -0.69 -20.25 9.64
C ALA A 264 -0.49 -18.75 9.80
N THR A 265 0.37 -18.39 10.75
CA THR A 265 0.77 -17.01 11.03
C THR A 265 2.28 -16.92 11.23
N ASP A 266 2.83 -15.71 11.18
CA ASP A 266 4.09 -15.42 11.83
C ASP A 266 3.91 -15.49 13.36
N GLU A 267 4.98 -15.73 14.11
CA GLU A 267 4.92 -15.87 15.58
C GLU A 267 4.69 -14.54 16.31
N GLU A 268 4.11 -13.54 15.66
CA GLU A 268 3.86 -12.27 16.32
C GLU A 268 2.83 -12.50 17.43
N THR A 269 3.24 -12.29 18.68
CA THR A 269 2.43 -12.60 19.88
C THR A 269 1.02 -12.01 19.81
N ALA A 270 0.92 -10.78 19.29
CA ALA A 270 -0.35 -10.08 19.07
C ALA A 270 -1.29 -10.89 18.17
N ILE A 271 -0.79 -11.40 17.05
CA ILE A 271 -1.58 -12.18 16.09
C ILE A 271 -1.97 -13.54 16.69
N VAL A 272 -1.02 -14.24 17.30
CA VAL A 272 -1.27 -15.56 17.91
C VAL A 272 -2.33 -15.48 19.01
N ASN A 273 -2.28 -14.44 19.84
CA ASN A 273 -3.26 -14.21 20.90
C ASN A 273 -4.66 -13.97 20.32
N SER A 274 -4.79 -13.11 19.31
CA SER A 274 -6.07 -12.83 18.67
C SER A 274 -6.64 -14.05 17.96
N VAL A 275 -5.83 -14.82 17.23
CA VAL A 275 -6.26 -16.08 16.59
C VAL A 275 -6.79 -17.06 17.64
N LYS A 276 -6.05 -17.31 18.72
CA LYS A 276 -6.48 -18.23 19.78
C LYS A 276 -7.77 -17.77 20.47
N ARG A 277 -7.97 -16.46 20.59
CA ARG A 277 -9.15 -15.88 21.25
C ARG A 277 -10.42 -16.03 20.41
N TYR A 278 -10.35 -15.77 19.11
CA TYR A 278 -11.54 -15.71 18.25
C TYR A 278 -11.74 -16.96 17.38
N LEU A 279 -10.68 -17.73 17.12
CA LEU A 279 -10.70 -18.97 16.34
C LEU A 279 -10.21 -20.16 17.19
N PRO A 280 -10.83 -20.45 18.35
CA PRO A 280 -10.30 -21.43 19.31
C PRO A 280 -10.29 -22.87 18.78
N THR A 281 -11.14 -23.21 17.81
CA THR A 281 -11.21 -24.55 17.21
C THR A 281 -10.31 -24.70 15.99
N VAL A 282 -9.85 -23.60 15.39
CA VAL A 282 -8.94 -23.62 14.25
C VAL A 282 -7.56 -24.01 14.75
N HIS A 283 -6.94 -24.98 14.10
CA HIS A 283 -5.60 -25.37 14.51
C HIS A 283 -4.55 -24.36 14.03
N TRP A 284 -3.94 -23.67 14.99
CA TRP A 284 -2.83 -22.76 14.72
C TRP A 284 -1.53 -23.51 14.44
N VAL A 285 -0.88 -23.15 13.33
CA VAL A 285 0.39 -23.70 12.85
C VAL A 285 1.39 -22.58 12.63
N ARG A 286 2.67 -22.87 12.87
CA ARG A 286 3.77 -21.93 12.66
C ARG A 286 4.39 -22.06 11.25
N LEU A 287 4.73 -20.92 10.62
CA LEU A 287 5.51 -20.88 9.36
C LEU A 287 7.00 -21.19 9.58
N LEU A 288 7.61 -21.96 8.67
CA LEU A 288 8.91 -22.64 8.86
C LEU A 288 10.14 -21.70 8.80
N ASP A 289 10.09 -20.61 8.03
CA ASP A 289 11.30 -19.86 7.63
C ASP A 289 11.94 -19.05 8.77
N SER A 290 11.18 -18.66 9.80
CA SER A 290 11.71 -17.87 10.92
C SER A 290 12.55 -18.67 11.93
N LEU A 291 12.75 -19.98 11.70
CA LEU A 291 13.20 -20.92 12.74
C LEU A 291 14.56 -21.55 12.51
N LEU A 292 14.98 -21.76 11.26
CA LEU A 292 16.33 -22.24 10.98
C LEU A 292 17.34 -21.30 11.64
N GLU A 293 17.13 -19.99 11.50
CA GLU A 293 17.93 -18.95 12.14
C GLU A 293 17.82 -18.95 13.69
N LYS A 294 16.66 -19.27 14.26
CA LYS A 294 16.43 -19.28 15.72
C LYS A 294 17.00 -20.52 16.40
N TYR A 295 16.95 -21.68 15.75
CA TYR A 295 17.46 -22.94 16.30
C TYR A 295 18.93 -23.17 15.99
N GLU A 296 19.50 -22.63 14.91
CA GLU A 296 20.96 -22.58 14.70
C GLU A 296 21.63 -21.81 15.86
N ASN A 297 21.05 -20.67 16.25
CA ASN A 297 21.52 -19.88 17.39
C ASN A 297 21.35 -20.58 18.76
N LYS A 298 20.36 -21.46 18.92
CA LYS A 298 20.11 -22.21 20.17
C LYS A 298 20.83 -23.56 20.23
N ALA A 299 21.15 -24.17 19.09
CA ALA A 299 21.93 -25.40 19.03
C ALA A 299 23.35 -25.19 19.56
N GLY A 300 23.95 -24.01 19.33
CA GLY A 300 25.23 -23.61 19.93
C GLY A 300 25.21 -23.52 21.48
N ILE A 301 24.02 -23.48 22.11
CA ILE A 301 23.88 -23.46 23.58
C ILE A 301 23.80 -24.88 24.16
N LEU A 302 23.46 -25.89 23.34
CA LEU A 302 23.23 -27.27 23.76
C LEU A 302 24.48 -28.16 23.72
N GLU A 303 25.59 -27.71 23.13
CA GLU A 303 26.86 -28.47 23.08
C GLU A 303 27.52 -28.69 24.46
N HIS A 304 26.97 -28.15 25.56
CA HIS A 304 27.66 -28.18 26.85
C HIS A 304 26.98 -28.89 28.04
N LYS A 305 25.81 -29.53 27.92
CA LYS A 305 25.21 -30.21 29.09
C LYS A 305 24.52 -31.54 28.78
N HIS A 306 25.26 -32.64 29.00
CA HIS A 306 24.70 -33.98 29.13
C HIS A 306 23.78 -34.09 30.37
N THR A 307 22.50 -34.37 30.13
CA THR A 307 21.67 -35.33 30.90
C THR A 307 20.30 -35.43 30.22
N ALA A 308 19.99 -36.60 29.65
CA ALA A 308 18.78 -36.84 28.85
C ALA A 308 17.48 -36.44 29.57
N GLY A 309 17.43 -36.54 30.90
CA GLY A 309 16.27 -36.12 31.70
C GLY A 309 16.08 -34.60 31.76
N LYS A 310 17.16 -33.82 31.90
CA LYS A 310 17.09 -32.34 31.90
C LYS A 310 16.76 -31.80 30.52
N PHE A 311 17.32 -32.44 29.47
CA PHE A 311 16.94 -32.13 28.10
C PHE A 311 15.47 -32.46 27.84
N LEU A 312 14.96 -33.61 28.26
CA LEU A 312 13.56 -33.98 28.03
C LEU A 312 12.59 -33.02 28.76
N LEU A 313 12.93 -32.60 29.98
CA LEU A 313 12.15 -31.61 30.72
C LEU A 313 12.17 -30.25 30.01
N TYR A 314 13.36 -29.77 29.63
CA TYR A 314 13.54 -28.54 28.87
C TYR A 314 12.81 -28.59 27.53
N PHE A 315 12.91 -29.72 26.81
CA PHE A 315 12.23 -29.96 25.55
C PHE A 315 10.72 -29.90 25.75
N LYS A 316 10.15 -30.62 26.73
CA LYS A 316 8.71 -30.57 27.01
C LYS A 316 8.23 -29.18 27.42
N GLN A 317 9.02 -28.43 28.19
CA GLN A 317 8.63 -27.10 28.70
C GLN A 317 8.80 -25.97 27.68
N HIS A 318 9.77 -26.08 26.76
CA HIS A 318 10.19 -24.95 25.93
C HIS A 318 10.28 -25.23 24.43
N ILE A 319 10.21 -26.50 23.99
CA ILE A 319 10.39 -26.88 22.59
C ILE A 319 9.22 -27.72 22.08
N TYR A 320 8.55 -28.51 22.91
CA TYR A 320 7.56 -29.49 22.48
C TYR A 320 6.33 -28.83 21.86
N ASP A 321 5.80 -27.77 22.45
CA ASP A 321 4.67 -27.07 21.87
C ASP A 321 5.05 -26.35 20.57
N ASP A 322 6.29 -25.86 20.47
CA ASP A 322 6.84 -25.31 19.22
C ASP A 322 6.87 -26.43 18.16
N VAL A 323 7.56 -27.55 18.45
CA VAL A 323 7.65 -28.72 17.55
C VAL A 323 6.28 -29.29 17.20
N ARG A 324 5.37 -29.42 18.15
CA ARG A 324 4.04 -29.97 17.90
C ARG A 324 3.25 -29.15 16.89
N ASN A 325 3.42 -27.83 16.90
CA ASN A 325 2.75 -26.89 16.01
C ASN A 325 3.63 -26.49 14.80
N MET A 326 4.75 -27.19 14.58
CA MET A 326 5.70 -26.95 13.50
C MET A 326 5.58 -28.01 12.40
N GLY A 327 6.02 -27.63 11.20
CA GLY A 327 6.39 -28.56 10.14
C GLY A 327 5.26 -29.34 9.47
N ALA A 328 5.64 -30.07 8.43
CA ALA A 328 4.74 -30.89 7.62
C ALA A 328 3.90 -31.90 8.43
N TRP A 329 4.37 -32.36 9.59
CA TRP A 329 3.62 -33.35 10.40
C TRP A 329 2.38 -32.76 11.07
N ALA A 330 2.43 -31.50 11.51
CA ALA A 330 1.26 -30.81 12.05
C ALA A 330 0.15 -30.66 11.00
N LEU A 331 0.55 -30.68 9.72
CA LEU A 331 -0.27 -30.50 8.53
C LEU A 331 -0.81 -31.81 7.96
N ARG A 332 -0.10 -32.93 8.14
CA ARG A 332 -0.50 -34.25 7.62
C ARG A 332 -1.91 -34.66 8.07
N ARG A 333 -2.29 -34.33 9.30
CA ARG A 333 -3.66 -34.59 9.82
C ARG A 333 -4.76 -33.83 9.09
N TYR A 334 -4.40 -32.81 8.30
CA TYR A 334 -5.29 -32.03 7.45
C TYR A 334 -5.12 -32.37 5.96
N GLY A 335 -4.37 -33.42 5.60
CA GLY A 335 -4.12 -33.81 4.21
C GLY A 335 -3.22 -32.83 3.45
N LEU A 336 -2.30 -32.18 4.18
CA LEU A 336 -1.36 -31.19 3.65
C LEU A 336 0.07 -31.72 3.83
N GLU A 337 0.85 -31.73 2.75
CA GLU A 337 2.21 -32.27 2.73
C GLU A 337 3.26 -31.23 3.12
N LEU A 338 3.03 -29.94 2.82
CA LEU A 338 3.91 -28.82 3.19
C LEU A 338 3.10 -27.53 3.34
N ALA A 339 3.45 -26.70 4.32
CA ALA A 339 3.08 -25.28 4.35
C ALA A 339 4.33 -24.48 4.03
N THR A 340 4.39 -23.92 2.83
CA THR A 340 5.45 -23.00 2.43
C THR A 340 4.99 -21.55 2.56
N THR A 341 5.94 -20.68 2.87
CA THR A 341 5.85 -19.20 2.85
C THR A 341 5.42 -18.63 1.50
N ASN A 342 5.51 -19.42 0.42
CA ASN A 342 5.08 -19.06 -0.93
C ASN A 342 3.67 -18.47 -1.03
N SER A 343 2.76 -18.81 -0.10
CA SER A 343 1.36 -18.37 -0.16
C SER A 343 1.23 -16.86 0.10
N SER A 344 1.74 -16.36 1.22
CA SER A 344 1.78 -14.92 1.51
C SER A 344 2.86 -14.22 0.68
N GLU A 345 3.97 -14.87 0.35
CA GLU A 345 5.00 -14.29 -0.50
C GLU A 345 4.53 -14.03 -1.94
N SER A 346 3.77 -14.93 -2.55
CA SER A 346 3.23 -14.72 -3.91
C SER A 346 2.22 -13.57 -3.95
N LEU A 347 1.41 -13.44 -2.89
CA LEU A 347 0.44 -12.36 -2.76
C LEU A 347 1.13 -11.03 -2.45
N ASN A 348 2.11 -11.04 -1.56
CA ASN A 348 2.99 -9.91 -1.26
C ASN A 348 3.78 -9.50 -2.51
N ALA A 349 4.26 -10.44 -3.33
CA ALA A 349 4.96 -10.17 -4.58
C ALA A 349 4.02 -9.56 -5.62
N SER A 350 2.80 -10.08 -5.73
CA SER A 350 1.75 -9.52 -6.59
C SER A 350 1.44 -8.09 -6.16
N LEU A 351 1.16 -7.86 -4.87
CA LEU A 351 0.95 -6.53 -4.31
C LEU A 351 2.14 -5.60 -4.58
N LYS A 352 3.38 -6.05 -4.30
CA LYS A 352 4.60 -5.27 -4.57
C LYS A 352 4.75 -4.87 -6.03
N ARG A 353 4.36 -5.76 -6.96
CA ARG A 353 4.30 -5.46 -8.40
C ARG A 353 3.20 -4.46 -8.73
N PHE A 354 2.00 -4.66 -8.19
CA PHE A 354 0.85 -3.76 -8.37
C PHE A 354 1.15 -2.34 -7.88
N VAL A 355 1.83 -2.21 -6.75
CA VAL A 355 2.21 -0.90 -6.19
C VAL A 355 3.53 -0.36 -6.77
N ASN A 356 4.19 -1.08 -7.68
CA ASN A 356 5.47 -0.71 -8.29
C ASN A 356 6.52 -0.19 -7.27
N TRP A 357 6.61 -0.86 -6.11
CA TRP A 357 7.52 -0.45 -5.02
C TRP A 357 7.37 1.01 -4.56
N ARG A 358 6.21 1.63 -4.76
CA ARG A 358 5.95 3.02 -4.37
C ARG A 358 5.15 3.07 -3.07
N GLU A 359 5.44 4.10 -2.29
CA GLU A 359 4.57 4.51 -1.19
C GLU A 359 3.21 4.94 -1.73
N MET A 360 2.14 4.41 -1.13
CA MET A 360 0.75 4.66 -1.53
C MET A 360 -0.02 5.29 -0.39
N ARG A 361 -1.04 6.09 -0.73
CA ARG A 361 -2.02 6.54 0.25
C ARG A 361 -3.01 5.41 0.57
N HIS A 362 -3.71 5.55 1.69
CA HIS A 362 -4.72 4.57 2.10
C HIS A 362 -5.81 4.36 1.05
N ASP A 363 -6.34 5.43 0.45
CA ASP A 363 -7.39 5.39 -0.58
C ASP A 363 -6.93 4.64 -1.84
N GLU A 364 -5.73 4.96 -2.34
CA GLU A 364 -5.14 4.27 -3.48
C GLU A 364 -4.93 2.78 -3.19
N MET A 365 -4.55 2.45 -1.95
CA MET A 365 -4.35 1.06 -1.53
C MET A 365 -5.68 0.30 -1.52
N VAL A 366 -6.76 0.90 -1.01
CA VAL A 366 -8.09 0.25 -1.02
C VAL A 366 -8.55 -0.06 -2.44
N PHE A 367 -8.36 0.86 -3.40
CA PHE A 367 -8.66 0.58 -4.80
C PHE A 367 -7.84 -0.58 -5.37
N ALA A 368 -6.52 -0.60 -5.11
CA ALA A 368 -5.68 -1.69 -5.57
C ALA A 368 -6.10 -3.04 -4.97
N LEU A 369 -6.52 -3.06 -3.70
CA LEU A 369 -7.03 -4.26 -3.04
C LEU A 369 -8.37 -4.72 -3.65
N LEU A 370 -9.26 -3.79 -4.01
CA LEU A 370 -10.51 -4.10 -4.71
C LEU A 370 -10.23 -4.74 -6.06
N ASP A 371 -9.35 -4.14 -6.88
CA ASP A 371 -8.98 -4.69 -8.19
C ASP A 371 -8.35 -6.10 -8.08
N ILE A 372 -7.51 -6.31 -7.07
CA ILE A 372 -6.91 -7.62 -6.80
C ILE A 372 -8.00 -8.63 -6.40
N SER A 373 -8.94 -8.23 -5.54
CA SER A 373 -10.06 -9.10 -5.17
C SER A 373 -10.95 -9.44 -6.36
N ASP A 374 -11.27 -8.48 -7.24
CA ASP A 374 -12.03 -8.69 -8.47
C ASP A 374 -11.31 -9.67 -9.40
N MET A 375 -10.00 -9.53 -9.55
CA MET A 375 -9.16 -10.45 -10.32
C MET A 375 -9.23 -11.88 -9.77
N HIS A 376 -9.05 -12.05 -8.46
CA HIS A 376 -9.12 -13.37 -7.83
C HIS A 376 -10.52 -13.98 -7.93
N PHE A 377 -11.57 -13.19 -7.74
CA PHE A 377 -12.94 -13.63 -7.93
C PHE A 377 -13.20 -14.10 -9.36
N ALA A 378 -12.79 -13.30 -10.36
CA ALA A 378 -12.90 -13.67 -11.76
C ALA A 378 -12.19 -15.00 -12.05
N ARG A 379 -10.97 -15.20 -11.52
CA ARG A 379 -10.22 -16.46 -11.67
C ARG A 379 -10.91 -17.66 -11.04
N ILE A 380 -11.52 -17.51 -9.86
CA ILE A 380 -12.29 -18.58 -9.20
C ILE A 380 -13.52 -18.91 -10.04
N ARG A 381 -14.33 -17.90 -10.39
CA ARG A 381 -15.59 -18.10 -11.11
C ARG A 381 -15.37 -18.73 -12.48
N ARG A 382 -14.33 -18.28 -13.18
CA ARG A 382 -13.87 -18.86 -14.43
C ARG A 382 -13.43 -20.31 -14.29
N GLY A 383 -12.63 -20.63 -13.28
CA GLY A 383 -12.23 -22.00 -12.98
C GLY A 383 -13.40 -22.93 -12.65
N GLN A 384 -14.40 -22.43 -11.90
CA GLN A 384 -15.62 -23.17 -11.57
C GLN A 384 -16.36 -23.64 -12.84
N PHE A 385 -16.46 -22.79 -13.86
CA PHE A 385 -17.11 -23.13 -15.14
C PHE A 385 -16.16 -23.72 -16.19
N GLY A 386 -14.93 -24.08 -15.82
CA GLY A 386 -13.96 -24.67 -16.75
C GLY A 386 -13.46 -23.70 -17.83
N VAL A 387 -13.53 -22.38 -17.60
CA VAL A 387 -13.13 -21.35 -18.57
C VAL A 387 -11.84 -20.66 -18.14
N GLY A 388 -10.67 -21.25 -18.40
CA GLY A 388 -9.38 -20.61 -18.12
C GLY A 388 -8.26 -21.60 -17.98
N ASP A 389 -7.03 -21.08 -17.85
CA ASP A 389 -5.82 -21.87 -18.01
C ASP A 389 -5.23 -22.40 -16.68
N ASP A 390 -5.58 -21.77 -15.54
CA ASP A 390 -4.79 -21.92 -14.31
C ASP A 390 -5.42 -22.77 -13.21
N ASN A 391 -6.76 -22.79 -13.10
CA ASN A 391 -7.48 -23.38 -11.98
C ASN A 391 -8.36 -24.53 -12.46
N ILE A 392 -7.94 -25.76 -12.21
CA ILE A 392 -8.67 -26.97 -12.58
C ILE A 392 -9.61 -27.36 -11.45
N LEU A 393 -10.92 -27.26 -11.71
CA LEU A 393 -11.93 -27.69 -10.76
C LEU A 393 -11.87 -29.21 -10.56
N SER A 394 -11.94 -29.63 -9.29
CA SER A 394 -11.95 -31.03 -8.91
C SER A 394 -13.03 -31.80 -9.68
N PRO A 395 -12.72 -32.99 -10.25
CA PRO A 395 -13.62 -33.70 -11.17
C PRO A 395 -15.02 -33.95 -10.59
N HIS A 396 -15.09 -34.29 -9.30
CA HIS A 396 -16.34 -34.56 -8.60
C HIS A 396 -17.24 -33.33 -8.44
N LEU A 397 -16.72 -32.10 -8.59
CA LEU A 397 -17.49 -30.87 -8.47
C LEU A 397 -17.99 -30.31 -9.81
N ARG A 398 -17.48 -30.80 -10.94
CA ARG A 398 -17.77 -30.23 -12.27
C ARG A 398 -19.26 -30.22 -12.62
N HIS A 399 -20.01 -31.21 -12.13
CA HIS A 399 -21.44 -31.30 -12.33
C HIS A 399 -22.24 -30.17 -11.66
N LEU A 400 -21.64 -29.46 -10.69
CA LEU A 400 -22.28 -28.32 -10.00
C LEU A 400 -22.21 -27.02 -10.81
N PHE A 401 -21.36 -26.97 -11.85
CA PHE A 401 -21.05 -25.75 -12.60
C PHE A 401 -21.18 -26.00 -14.10
N ASP A 402 -22.39 -25.83 -14.62
CA ASP A 402 -22.65 -25.85 -16.06
C ASP A 402 -22.70 -24.42 -16.62
N ILE A 403 -21.82 -24.15 -17.58
CA ILE A 403 -21.75 -22.85 -18.27
C ILE A 403 -22.96 -22.58 -19.15
N ASN A 404 -23.68 -23.64 -19.56
CA ASN A 404 -24.84 -23.52 -20.43
C ASN A 404 -26.13 -23.20 -19.65
N ASN A 405 -26.06 -23.16 -18.31
CA ASN A 405 -27.21 -22.82 -17.49
C ASN A 405 -27.64 -21.35 -17.77
N PRO A 406 -28.92 -21.11 -18.08
CA PRO A 406 -29.42 -19.76 -18.30
C PRO A 406 -29.23 -18.90 -17.04
N GLY A 407 -28.67 -17.70 -17.22
CA GLY A 407 -28.33 -16.78 -16.12
C GLY A 407 -26.90 -16.93 -15.57
N VAL A 408 -26.10 -17.87 -16.08
CA VAL A 408 -24.68 -17.95 -15.73
C VAL A 408 -23.88 -16.93 -16.54
N GLU A 409 -23.39 -15.90 -15.85
CA GLU A 409 -22.37 -14.99 -16.39
C GLU A 409 -20.99 -15.34 -15.83
N VAL A 410 -20.04 -15.58 -16.74
CA VAL A 410 -18.63 -15.82 -16.40
C VAL A 410 -17.85 -14.53 -16.58
N PRO A 411 -17.18 -14.01 -15.53
CA PRO A 411 -16.37 -12.81 -15.64
C PRO A 411 -15.28 -12.93 -16.72
N LYS A 412 -14.98 -11.81 -17.37
CA LYS A 412 -13.84 -11.72 -18.31
C LYS A 412 -12.54 -12.01 -17.57
N LYS A 413 -11.54 -12.54 -18.28
CA LYS A 413 -10.18 -12.68 -17.72
C LYS A 413 -9.68 -11.27 -17.37
N ILE A 414 -9.30 -11.07 -16.12
CA ILE A 414 -8.65 -9.86 -15.64
C ILE A 414 -7.21 -10.26 -15.35
N SER A 415 -6.25 -9.76 -16.12
CA SER A 415 -4.83 -9.96 -15.87
C SER A 415 -4.29 -8.89 -14.93
N SER A 416 -3.18 -9.17 -14.24
CA SER A 416 -2.49 -8.15 -13.44
C SER A 416 -2.00 -6.99 -14.30
N ASP A 417 -1.62 -7.28 -15.55
CA ASP A 417 -1.20 -6.27 -16.52
C ASP A 417 -2.39 -5.41 -16.98
N ASP A 418 -3.59 -6.00 -17.14
CA ASP A 418 -4.82 -5.27 -17.50
C ASP A 418 -5.20 -4.25 -16.42
N ILE A 419 -5.05 -4.64 -15.14
CA ILE A 419 -5.29 -3.73 -14.00
C ILE A 419 -4.24 -2.62 -14.00
N LEU A 420 -2.96 -2.97 -14.16
CA LEU A 420 -1.88 -1.98 -14.24
C LEU A 420 -2.06 -1.01 -15.41
N GLU A 421 -2.53 -1.50 -16.55
CA GLU A 421 -2.83 -0.71 -17.73
C GLU A 421 -4.07 0.16 -17.53
N ARG A 422 -5.13 -0.34 -16.87
CA ARG A 422 -6.28 0.48 -16.46
C ARG A 422 -5.88 1.59 -15.50
N ILE A 423 -5.03 1.30 -14.51
CA ILE A 423 -4.51 2.32 -13.59
C ILE A 423 -3.68 3.35 -14.35
N LYS A 424 -2.80 2.92 -15.26
CA LYS A 424 -2.01 3.83 -16.12
C LYS A 424 -2.90 4.68 -17.03
N ASN A 425 -3.87 4.08 -17.70
CA ASN A 425 -4.81 4.77 -18.60
C ASN A 425 -5.71 5.74 -17.84
N ALA A 426 -6.19 5.37 -16.64
CA ALA A 426 -6.93 6.27 -15.77
C ALA A 426 -6.07 7.46 -15.32
N MET A 427 -4.77 7.22 -15.06
CA MET A 427 -3.77 8.23 -14.72
C MET A 427 -3.42 9.16 -15.91
N GLU A 428 -3.55 8.69 -17.15
CA GLU A 428 -3.32 9.47 -18.38
C GLU A 428 -4.57 10.27 -18.78
N ASN A 429 -5.75 9.66 -18.63
CA ASN A 429 -7.06 10.25 -18.94
C ASN A 429 -7.56 11.24 -17.88
N THR A 430 -6.92 11.34 -16.70
CA THR A 430 -7.24 12.39 -15.70
C THR A 430 -6.87 13.80 -16.18
N THR A 431 -6.27 13.94 -17.36
CA THR A 431 -6.12 15.22 -18.04
C THR A 431 -7.46 15.71 -18.66
N SER A 432 -8.49 14.86 -18.76
CA SER A 432 -9.79 15.23 -19.35
C SER A 432 -11.07 14.69 -18.68
N ALA A 433 -11.01 13.75 -17.72
CA ALA A 433 -12.25 13.19 -17.15
C ALA A 433 -12.16 12.99 -15.63
N LYS A 434 -12.55 14.01 -14.87
CA LYS A 434 -12.97 13.84 -13.48
C LYS A 434 -14.48 13.65 -13.49
N PHE A 435 -14.97 12.41 -13.40
CA PHE A 435 -16.20 11.99 -12.67
C PHE A 435 -16.76 10.60 -13.06
N GLU A 436 -16.32 9.92 -14.12
CA GLU A 436 -17.02 8.69 -14.60
C GLU A 436 -16.54 7.36 -14.00
N VAL A 437 -15.33 7.28 -13.47
CA VAL A 437 -14.71 5.98 -13.10
C VAL A 437 -15.33 5.32 -11.87
N ALA A 438 -15.90 6.10 -10.94
CA ALA A 438 -16.57 5.56 -9.75
C ALA A 438 -18.00 5.05 -10.04
N THR A 439 -18.61 5.48 -11.16
CA THR A 439 -20.00 5.16 -11.52
C THR A 439 -20.07 3.96 -12.47
N GLN A 440 -19.05 3.77 -13.31
CA GLN A 440 -19.00 2.64 -14.26
C GLN A 440 -18.81 1.29 -13.53
N HIS A 441 -17.97 1.23 -12.49
CA HIS A 441 -17.69 -0.01 -11.73
C HIS A 441 -18.91 -0.52 -10.95
N THR A 442 -19.83 0.36 -10.57
CA THR A 442 -21.10 -0.01 -9.91
C THR A 442 -22.23 -0.33 -10.89
N MET A 443 -22.18 0.18 -12.14
CA MET A 443 -23.21 -0.12 -13.15
C MET A 443 -22.97 -1.45 -13.86
N ASP A 444 -21.72 -1.79 -14.21
CA ASP A 444 -21.42 -3.07 -14.88
C ASP A 444 -21.67 -4.30 -13.97
N VAL A 445 -21.47 -4.17 -12.66
CA VAL A 445 -21.77 -5.23 -11.70
C VAL A 445 -23.28 -5.31 -11.38
N ARG A 446 -24.02 -4.19 -11.44
CA ARG A 446 -25.47 -4.17 -11.20
C ARG A 446 -26.29 -4.63 -12.40
N SER A 447 -25.79 -4.51 -13.63
CA SER A 447 -26.45 -5.09 -14.81
C SER A 447 -26.34 -6.62 -14.85
N SER A 448 -25.27 -7.19 -14.28
CA SER A 448 -25.06 -8.65 -14.18
C SER A 448 -25.75 -9.32 -12.99
N LEU A 449 -26.30 -8.54 -12.05
CA LEU A 449 -26.98 -9.04 -10.83
C LEU A 449 -28.47 -8.71 -10.77
N ARG A 450 -29.04 -8.21 -11.87
CA ARG A 450 -30.49 -8.12 -12.08
C ARG A 450 -30.90 -8.96 -13.30
N MET A 451 -30.77 -10.27 -13.18
CA MET A 451 -31.69 -11.27 -13.72
C MET A 451 -31.55 -12.58 -12.96
#